data_AF-A0A3D0GZD3-F1
#
_entry.id   AF-A0A3D0GZD3-F1
#
_cell.length_a   1.000
_cell.length_b   1.000
_cell.length_c   1.000
_cell.angle_alpha   90.00
_cell.angle_beta   90.00
_cell.angle_gamma   90.00
#
_symmetry.space_group_name_H-M   'P 1'
#
loop_
_entity.id
_entity.type
_entity.pdbx_description
1 polymer ?
#
loop_
_entity_poly.entity_id
_entity_poly.type
_entity_poly.pdbx_seq_one_letter_code
_entity_poly.pdbx_strand_id
1 'polypeptide(L)' 'MAETWLLATLWLGLALLATLLSIWFGIATALSEIVVGTVAQLVIGALIGGAVLGANDPWIKFLSGTG' A
#
# COMPACT_ATOMS: atom_id res chain seq x y z
N MET A 1 17.65 3.88 -7.50
CA MET A 1 17.44 4.47 -6.15
C MET A 1 16.18 5.33 -6.08
N ALA A 2 16.01 6.34 -6.94
CA ALA A 2 14.84 7.25 -6.88
C ALA A 2 13.49 6.53 -6.98
N GLU A 3 13.40 5.52 -7.85
CA GLU A 3 12.19 4.68 -7.98
C GLU A 3 11.82 3.95 -6.69
N THR A 4 12.80 3.36 -5.99
CA THR A 4 12.58 2.69 -4.69
C THR A 4 12.06 3.67 -3.62
N TRP A 5 12.62 4.88 -3.56
CA TRP A 5 12.14 5.91 -2.63
C TRP A 5 10.74 6.40 -2.97
N LEU A 6 10.42 6.51 -4.26
CA LEU A 6 9.08 6.87 -4.73
C LEU A 6 8.06 5.79 -4.34
N LEU A 7 8.38 4.52 -4.59
CA LEU A 7 7.53 3.38 -4.20
C LEU A 7 7.34 3.31 -2.67
N ALA A 8 8.42 3.46 -1.90
CA ALA A 8 8.34 3.47 -0.45
C ALA A 8 7.49 4.63 0.07
N THR A 9 7.63 5.83 -0.51
CA THR A 9 6.82 7.00 -0.16
C THR A 9 5.34 6.75 -0.46
N LEU A 10 5.03 6.11 -1.61
CA LEU A 10 3.66 5.76 -1.97
C LEU A 10 3.05 4.75 -1.00
N TRP A 11 3.77 3.68 -0.64
CA TRP A 11 3.31 2.70 0.35
C TRP A 11 3.12 3.31 1.74
N LEU A 12 4.04 4.17 2.20
CA LEU A 12 3.85 4.87 3.48
C LEU A 12 2.68 5.86 3.43
N GLY A 13 2.48 6.58 2.32
CA GLY A 13 1.33 7.45 2.13
C GLY A 13 0.01 6.69 2.22
N LEU A 14 -0.07 5.49 1.62
CA LEU A 14 -1.23 4.61 1.73
C LEU A 14 -1.47 4.12 3.16
N ALA A 15 -0.41 3.76 3.89
CA ALA A 15 -0.53 3.37 5.30
C ALA A 15 -1.04 4.52 6.17
N LEU A 16 -0.54 5.74 5.97
CA LEU A 16 -1.05 6.93 6.65
C LEU A 16 -2.53 7.16 6.33
N LEU A 17 -2.94 7.02 5.07
CA LEU A 17 -4.36 7.10 4.70
C LEU A 17 -5.18 6.01 5.39
N ALA A 18 -4.71 4.77 5.43
CA ALA A 18 -5.39 3.67 6.11
C ALA A 18 -5.61 3.96 7.60
N THR A 19 -4.60 4.51 8.29
CA THR A 19 -4.73 4.89 9.70
C THR A 19 -5.70 6.04 9.92
N LEU A 20 -5.71 7.06 9.05
CA LEU A 20 -6.69 8.15 9.11
C LEU A 20 -8.12 7.64 8.90
N LEU A 21 -8.32 6.77 7.91
CA LEU A 21 -9.62 6.14 7.65
C LEU A 21 -10.07 5.26 8.83
N SER A 22 -9.14 4.51 9.44
CA SER A 22 -9.40 3.72 10.64
C SER A 22 -9.93 4.58 11.79
N ILE A 23 -9.34 5.76 12.02
CA ILE A 23 -9.78 6.71 13.05
C ILE A 23 -11.14 7.32 12.70
N TRP A 24 -11.35 7.74 11.45
CA TRP A 24 -12.59 8.39 11.03
C TRP A 24 -13.79 7.46 11.05
N PHE A 25 -13.61 6.21 10.62
CA PHE A 25 -14.68 5.22 10.58
C PHE A 25 -14.80 4.37 11.85
N GLY A 26 -13.84 4.47 12.78
CA GLY A 26 -13.82 3.66 14.00
C GLY A 26 -13.63 2.17 13.73
N ILE A 27 -12.90 1.81 12.67
CA ILE A 27 -12.65 0.43 12.24
C ILE A 27 -11.25 0.01 12.68
N ALA A 28 -11.04 -1.29 12.90
CA ALA A 28 -9.72 -1.86 13.19
C ALA A 28 -8.66 -1.40 12.15
N THR A 29 -7.50 -0.98 12.65
CA THR A 29 -6.41 -0.44 11.83
C THR A 29 -5.89 -1.47 10.83
N ALA A 30 -5.68 -2.71 11.26
CA ALA A 30 -5.24 -3.80 10.38
C ALA A 30 -6.23 -4.07 9.23
N LEU A 31 -7.54 -4.02 9.51
CA LEU A 31 -8.55 -4.19 8.46
C LEU A 31 -8.52 -3.02 7.46
N SER A 32 -8.34 -1.80 7.96
CA SER A 32 -8.23 -0.60 7.12
C SER A 32 -6.99 -0.65 6.22
N GLU A 33 -5.86 -1.16 6.73
CA GLU A 33 -4.63 -1.36 5.95
C GLU A 33 -4.83 -2.38 4.81
N ILE A 34 -5.48 -3.50 5.09
CA ILE A 34 -5.78 -4.52 4.07
C ILE A 34 -6.70 -3.94 2.99
N VAL A 35 -7.77 -3.23 3.38
CA VAL A 35 -8.73 -2.64 2.44
C VAL A 35 -8.05 -1.59 1.57
N VAL A 36 -7.30 -0.65 2.16
CA VAL A 36 -6.61 0.41 1.41
C VAL A 36 -5.55 -0.18 0.47
N GLY A 37 -4.76 -1.16 0.93
CA GLY A 37 -3.77 -1.84 0.10
C GLY A 37 -4.41 -2.53 -1.11
N THR A 38 -5.49 -3.27 -0.89
CA THR A 38 -6.24 -3.97 -1.96
C THR A 38 -6.86 -2.98 -2.94
N VAL A 39 -7.47 -1.90 -2.46
CA VAL A 39 -8.06 -0.85 -3.31
C VAL A 39 -6.98 -0.14 -4.12
N ALA A 40 -5.85 0.20 -3.51
CA ALA A 40 -4.73 0.82 -4.22
C ALA A 40 -4.21 -0.08 -5.34
N GLN A 41 -4.03 -1.37 -5.07
CA GLN A 41 -3.63 -2.37 -6.07
C GLN A 41 -4.63 -2.50 -7.21
N LEU A 42 -5.94 -2.54 -6.92
CA LEU A 42 -6.97 -2.60 -7.95
C LEU A 42 -7.04 -1.33 -8.79
N VAL A 43 -7.05 -0.16 -8.16
CA VAL A 43 -7.16 1.13 -8.86
C VAL A 43 -5.92 1.39 -9.71
N ILE A 44 -4.73 1.20 -9.16
CA ILE A 44 -3.47 1.41 -9.90
C ILE A 44 -3.29 0.34 -10.97
N GLY A 45 -3.63 -0.92 -10.66
CA GLY A 45 -3.61 -2.02 -11.62
C GLY A 45 -4.54 -1.80 -12.81
N ALA A 46 -5.73 -1.24 -12.58
CA ALA A 46 -6.70 -0.95 -13.62
C ALA A 46 -6.37 0.30 -14.46
N LEU A 47 -5.80 1.34 -13.84
CA LEU A 47 -5.55 2.64 -14.50
C LEU A 47 -4.18 2.74 -15.18
N ILE A 48 -3.13 2.14 -14.60
CA ILE A 48 -1.73 2.34 -15.01
C ILE A 48 -1.04 1.01 -15.35
N GLY A 49 -1.67 -0.12 -15.03
CA GLY A 49 -1.11 -1.47 -15.19
C GLY A 49 -0.38 -1.94 -13.93
N GLY A 50 -0.54 -3.24 -13.60
CA GLY A 50 -0.11 -3.82 -12.31
C GLY A 50 1.38 -3.76 -11.99
N ALA A 51 2.24 -3.37 -12.94
CA ALA A 51 3.68 -3.29 -12.74
C ALA A 51 4.14 -2.08 -11.90
N VAL A 52 3.33 -1.04 -11.77
CA VAL A 52 3.74 0.25 -11.17
C VAL A 52 3.89 0.21 -9.65
N LEU A 53 3.25 -0.74 -8.97
CA LEU A 53 3.30 -0.84 -7.50
C LEU A 53 4.52 -1.60 -6.97
N GLY A 54 5.35 -2.16 -7.85
CA GLY A 54 6.56 -2.88 -7.44
C GLY A 54 6.28 -4.08 -6.54
N ALA A 55 5.06 -4.63 -6.50
CA ALA A 55 4.67 -5.69 -5.55
C ALA A 55 5.56 -6.96 -5.66
N ASN A 56 6.26 -7.13 -6.78
CA ASN A 56 7.19 -8.23 -6.99
C ASN A 56 8.63 -7.95 -6.54
N ASP A 57 8.95 -6.70 -6.14
CA ASP A 57 10.28 -6.33 -5.70
C ASP A 57 10.68 -7.11 -4.44
N PRO A 58 11.93 -7.60 -4.37
CA PRO A 58 12.39 -8.42 -3.24
C PRO A 58 12.21 -7.75 -1.88
N TRP A 59 12.41 -6.43 -1.79
CA TRP A 59 12.29 -5.68 -0.54
C TRP A 59 10.83 -5.54 -0.10
N ILE A 60 9.88 -5.37 -1.04
CA ILE A 60 8.43 -5.33 -0.74
C ILE A 60 7.99 -6.70 -0.26
N LYS A 61 8.42 -7.78 -0.92
CA LYS A 61 8.12 -9.16 -0.49
C LYS A 61 8.64 -9.47 0.90
N PHE A 62 9.87 -9.06 1.19
CA PHE A 62 10.47 -9.21 2.51
C PHE A 62 9.64 -8.50 3.59
N LEU A 63 9.26 -7.23 3.37
CA LEU A 63 8.43 -6.47 4.30
C LEU A 63 7.00 -7.01 4.41
N SER A 64 6.41 -7.50 3.33
CA SER A 64 5.06 -8.08 3.36
C SER A 64 4.98 -9.36 4.20
N GLY A 65 6.11 -10.05 4.41
CA GLY A 65 6.19 -11.24 5.25
C GLY A 65 6.36 -10.97 6.74
N THR A 66 6.47 -9.70 7.16
CA THR A 66 6.60 -9.34 8.59
C THR A 66 5.26 -9.10 9.29
N GLY A 67 4.14 -9.18 8.56
CA GLY A 67 2.76 -8.99 9.05
C GLY A 67 2.08 -10.28 9.47
#